data_AF-A0A4Q7UNL3-F1
#
_entry.id   AF-A0A4Q7UNL3-F1
#
_cell.length_a   1.000
_cell.length_b   1.000
_cell.length_c   1.000
_cell.angle_alpha   90.00
_cell.angle_beta   90.00
_cell.angle_gamma   90.00
#
_symmetry.space_group_name_H-M   'P 1'
#
loop_
_entity.id
_entity.type
_entity.pdbx_description
1 polymer ?
#
loop_
_entity_poly.entity_id
_entity_poly.type
_entity_poly.pdbx_seq_one_letter_code
_entity_poly.pdbx_strand_id
1 'polypeptide(L)'
;MRTFLRHLRAEPPRPAFYRAANYVPLKPWQVRGRRFTRRGRRGVDAVEVAEFLDRVAHDLAEVYAALGSSRRETERIKDALKCWQSRRAREDLAVRR
;
A
#
# COMPACT_ATOMS: atom_id res chain seq x y z
N MET A 1 29.38 -26.30 -18.12
CA MET A 1 28.61 -25.22 -18.78
C MET A 1 28.03 -24.26 -17.75
N ARG A 2 28.56 -23.04 -17.72
CA ARG A 2 27.88 -21.73 -17.55
C ARG A 2 27.14 -21.42 -16.23
N THR A 3 27.96 -20.92 -15.30
CA THR A 3 27.79 -19.70 -14.47
C THR A 3 26.64 -18.75 -14.83
N PHE A 4 25.85 -18.32 -13.83
CA PHE A 4 25.22 -17.00 -13.80
C PHE A 4 25.22 -16.37 -12.39
N LEU A 5 26.20 -15.48 -12.19
CA LEU A 5 26.09 -14.16 -11.56
C LEU A 5 25.78 -14.07 -10.06
N ARG A 6 26.85 -14.35 -9.32
CA ARG A 6 27.25 -13.68 -8.09
C ARG A 6 27.42 -12.17 -8.32
N HIS A 7 26.34 -11.41 -8.17
CA HIS A 7 26.40 -9.98 -7.91
C HIS A 7 25.53 -9.64 -6.70
N LEU A 8 26.04 -10.00 -5.52
CA LEU A 8 25.72 -9.29 -4.29
C LEU A 8 26.20 -7.84 -4.48
N ARG A 9 25.36 -6.98 -5.07
CA ARG A 9 25.49 -5.56 -4.83
C ARG A 9 25.27 -5.40 -3.33
N ALA A 10 26.35 -5.06 -2.62
CA ALA A 10 26.27 -4.55 -1.27
C ALA A 10 25.27 -3.40 -1.29
N GLU A 11 24.11 -3.64 -0.69
CA GLU A 11 23.07 -2.64 -0.57
C GLU A 11 23.60 -1.54 0.37
N PRO A 12 23.58 -0.26 -0.02
CA PRO A 12 24.00 0.80 0.87
C PRO A 12 23.12 0.79 2.13
N PRO A 13 23.65 1.14 3.31
CA PRO A 13 22.93 1.02 4.57
C PRO A 13 21.63 1.84 4.49
N ARG A 14 20.49 1.13 4.52
CA ARG A 14 19.18 1.75 4.51
C ARG A 14 19.05 2.61 5.79
N PRO A 15 18.71 3.90 5.69
CA PRO A 15 18.58 4.76 6.87
C PRO A 15 17.52 4.20 7.82
N ALA A 16 17.85 4.18 9.11
CA ALA A 16 17.06 3.60 10.18
C ALA A 16 15.72 4.31 10.39
N PHE A 17 14.70 3.96 9.60
CA PHE A 17 13.31 4.33 9.81
C PHE A 17 12.46 3.17 10.37
N TYR A 18 13.09 2.27 11.13
CA TYR A 18 12.41 1.20 11.87
C TYR A 18 11.76 1.74 13.17
N ARG A 19 10.65 2.46 13.02
CA ARG A 19 9.68 2.65 14.13
C ARG A 19 8.27 2.34 13.62
N ALA A 20 8.10 1.12 13.13
CA ALA A 20 6.94 0.66 12.37
C ALA A 20 5.67 0.38 13.20
N ALA A 21 5.75 0.28 14.53
CA ALA A 21 4.61 -0.15 15.36
C ALA A 21 3.52 0.92 15.54
N ASN A 22 3.86 2.21 15.41
CA ASN A 22 2.91 3.33 15.61
C ASN A 22 2.72 4.16 14.32
N TYR A 23 3.15 3.66 13.18
CA TYR A 23 3.02 4.38 11.91
C TYR A 23 1.61 4.19 11.37
N VAL A 24 0.74 5.17 11.59
CA VAL A 24 -0.52 5.27 10.83
C VAL A 24 -0.14 5.63 9.40
N PRO A 25 -0.44 4.78 8.40
CA PRO A 25 -0.11 5.08 7.01
C PRO A 25 -0.71 6.42 6.60
N LEU A 26 0.14 7.29 6.03
CA LEU A 26 -0.30 8.59 5.56
C LEU A 26 -1.43 8.45 4.54
N LYS A 27 -2.38 9.36 4.61
CA LYS A 27 -3.48 9.51 3.66
C LYS A 27 -3.19 10.67 2.70
N PRO A 28 -3.66 10.61 1.45
CA PRO A 28 -3.43 11.66 0.46
C PRO A 28 -3.75 13.08 0.96
N TRP A 29 -4.88 13.25 1.65
CA TRP A 29 -5.28 14.56 2.20
C TRP A 29 -4.35 15.04 3.33
N GLN A 30 -3.73 14.13 4.09
CA GLN A 30 -2.75 14.49 5.13
C GLN A 30 -1.43 14.98 4.51
N VAL A 31 -1.10 14.48 3.32
CA VAL A 31 0.07 14.95 2.56
C VAL A 31 -0.20 16.36 2.02
N ARG A 32 -1.36 16.59 1.38
CA ARG A 32 -1.76 17.92 0.87
C ARG A 32 -1.86 18.98 1.96
N GLY A 33 -2.35 18.60 3.14
CA GLY A 33 -2.50 19.50 4.29
C GLY A 33 -1.22 19.71 5.12
N ARG A 34 -0.09 19.11 4.75
CA ARG A 34 1.13 19.17 5.58
C ARG A 34 1.78 20.54 5.48
N ARG A 35 1.89 21.23 6.62
CA ARG A 35 2.62 22.50 6.74
C ARG A 35 3.99 22.26 7.37
N PHE A 36 5.02 22.87 6.80
CA PHE A 36 6.39 22.82 7.33
C PHE A 36 6.72 24.13 8.03
N THR A 37 7.46 24.04 9.12
CA THR A 37 8.00 25.22 9.80
C THR A 37 9.13 25.82 8.97
N ARG A 38 9.12 27.14 8.82
CA ARG A 38 10.10 27.85 7.97
C ARG A 38 11.47 27.82 8.66
N ARG A 39 12.46 27.14 8.05
CA ARG A 39 13.86 27.13 8.55
C ARG A 39 14.69 28.27 7.94
N GLY A 40 14.50 29.49 8.44
CA GLY A 40 15.42 30.61 8.26
C GLY A 40 15.96 30.82 6.82
N ARG A 41 17.25 31.20 6.70
CA ARG A 41 17.92 31.52 5.41
C ARG A 41 18.39 30.28 4.61
N ARG A 42 18.16 29.06 5.10
CA ARG A 42 18.63 27.81 4.47
C ARG A 42 17.51 26.76 4.42
N GLY A 43 16.35 27.17 3.90
CA GLY A 43 15.20 26.29 3.67
C GLY A 43 15.07 25.92 2.20
N VAL A 44 14.42 24.79 1.93
CA VAL A 44 13.94 24.44 0.59
C VAL A 44 12.82 25.40 0.21
N ASP A 45 12.69 25.72 -1.08
CA ASP A 45 11.63 26.56 -1.58
C ASP A 45 10.25 25.98 -1.23
N ALA A 46 9.36 26.83 -0.72
CA ALA A 46 8.07 26.37 -0.22
C ALA A 46 7.11 25.96 -1.36
N VAL A 47 7.27 26.55 -2.53
CA VAL A 47 6.45 26.24 -3.72
C VAL A 47 6.89 24.90 -4.28
N GLU A 48 8.20 24.68 -4.44
CA GLU A 48 8.75 23.40 -4.91
C GLU A 48 8.31 22.23 -4.01
N VAL A 49 8.37 22.43 -2.68
CA VAL A 49 7.89 21.44 -1.71
C VAL A 49 6.40 21.20 -1.86
N ALA A 50 5.59 22.24 -2.05
CA ALA A 50 4.15 22.09 -2.22
C ALA A 50 3.80 21.31 -3.51
N GLU A 51 4.44 21.61 -4.63
CA GLU A 51 4.25 20.89 -5.89
C GLU A 51 4.69 19.44 -5.81
N PHE A 52 5.81 19.16 -5.13
CA PHE A 52 6.26 17.79 -4.91
C PHE A 52 5.24 17.02 -4.06
N LEU A 53 4.73 17.62 -2.98
CA LEU A 53 3.75 16.97 -2.12
C LEU A 53 2.40 16.76 -2.79
N ASP A 54 2.01 17.63 -3.72
CA ASP A 54 0.80 17.43 -4.50
C ASP A 54 0.91 16.18 -5.40
N ARG A 55 2.06 16.02 -6.07
CA ARG A 55 2.37 14.80 -6.85
C ARG A 55 2.39 13.55 -5.96
N VAL A 56 3.09 13.60 -4.82
CA VAL A 56 3.11 12.48 -3.87
C VAL A 56 1.71 12.13 -3.39
N ALA A 57 0.86 13.13 -3.11
CA ALA A 57 -0.52 12.89 -2.70
C ALA A 57 -1.35 12.28 -3.82
N HIS A 58 -1.10 12.66 -5.07
CA HIS A 58 -1.75 12.09 -6.23
C HIS A 58 -1.37 10.61 -6.40
N ASP A 59 -0.09 10.29 -6.45
CA ASP A 59 0.41 8.91 -6.58
C ASP A 59 -0.10 8.02 -5.44
N LEU A 60 -0.10 8.55 -4.21
CA LEU A 60 -0.62 7.84 -3.05
C LEU A 60 -2.13 7.55 -3.18
N ALA A 61 -2.89 8.47 -3.77
CA ALA A 61 -4.31 8.26 -4.04
C ALA A 61 -4.53 7.14 -5.07
N GLU A 62 -3.72 7.08 -6.12
CA GLU A 62 -3.77 6.00 -7.12
C GLU A 62 -3.48 4.64 -6.49
N VAL A 63 -2.42 4.55 -5.67
CA VAL A 63 -2.05 3.31 -4.97
C VAL A 63 -3.18 2.84 -4.04
N TYR A 64 -3.78 3.74 -3.27
CA TYR A 64 -4.91 3.36 -2.40
C TYR A 64 -6.16 2.97 -3.19
N ALA A 65 -6.41 3.60 -4.35
CA ALA A 65 -7.51 3.22 -5.23
C ALA A 65 -7.31 1.80 -5.78
N ALA A 66 -6.09 1.49 -6.27
CA ALA A 66 -5.73 0.16 -6.74
C ALA A 66 -5.85 -0.90 -5.63
N LEU A 67 -5.36 -0.60 -4.43
CA LEU A 67 -5.51 -1.47 -3.26
C LEU A 67 -6.98 -1.69 -2.90
N GLY A 68 -7.81 -0.66 -2.95
CA GLY A 68 -9.25 -0.75 -2.73
C GLY A 68 -9.93 -1.66 -3.75
N SER A 69 -9.55 -1.55 -5.03
CA SER A 69 -10.05 -2.44 -6.09
C SER A 69 -9.63 -3.89 -5.87
N SER A 70 -8.37 -4.15 -5.55
CA SER A 70 -7.87 -5.50 -5.26
C SER A 70 -8.57 -6.16 -4.06
N ARG A 71 -8.82 -5.39 -3.00
CA ARG A 71 -9.57 -5.86 -1.83
C ARG A 71 -11.01 -6.21 -2.19
N ARG A 72 -11.70 -5.34 -2.94
CA ARG A 72 -13.08 -5.63 -3.40
C ARG A 72 -13.15 -6.91 -4.24
N GLU A 73 -12.18 -7.12 -5.11
CA GLU A 73 -12.14 -8.33 -5.92
C GLU A 73 -11.92 -9.58 -5.06
N THR A 74 -11.03 -9.48 -4.08
CA THR A 74 -10.79 -10.57 -3.12
C THR A 74 -12.06 -10.90 -2.32
N GLU A 75 -12.80 -9.90 -1.86
CA GLU A 75 -14.05 -10.12 -1.13
C GLU A 75 -15.12 -10.78 -2.02
N ARG A 76 -15.24 -10.37 -3.29
CA ARG A 76 -16.15 -11.04 -4.25
C ARG A 76 -15.83 -12.52 -4.43
N ILE A 77 -14.54 -12.85 -4.56
CA ILE A 77 -14.09 -14.25 -4.70
C ILE A 77 -14.42 -15.04 -3.43
N LYS A 78 -14.15 -14.47 -2.25
CA LYS A 78 -14.49 -15.10 -0.96
C LYS A 78 -15.99 -15.33 -0.82
N ASP A 79 -16.81 -14.36 -1.21
CA ASP A 79 -18.27 -14.47 -1.15
C ASP A 79 -18.77 -15.57 -2.08
N ALA A 80 -18.28 -15.61 -3.33
CA ALA A 80 -18.62 -16.68 -4.28
C ALA A 80 -18.23 -18.07 -3.74
N LEU A 81 -17.03 -18.19 -3.16
CA LEU A 81 -16.58 -19.43 -2.54
C LEU A 81 -17.46 -19.85 -1.36
N LYS A 82 -17.81 -18.90 -0.49
CA LYS A 82 -18.68 -19.15 0.66
C LYS A 82 -20.08 -19.59 0.23
N CYS A 83 -20.64 -18.96 -0.79
CA CYS A 83 -21.93 -19.36 -1.37
C CYS A 83 -21.89 -20.78 -1.94
N TRP A 84 -20.84 -21.11 -2.68
CA TRP A 84 -20.66 -22.46 -3.24
C TRP A 84 -20.49 -23.51 -2.14
N GLN A 85 -19.64 -23.28 -1.14
CA GLN A 85 -19.45 -24.18 0.01
C GLN A 85 -20.75 -24.39 0.77
N SER A 86 -21.53 -23.32 0.98
CA SER A 86 -22.82 -23.40 1.67
C SER A 86 -23.84 -24.23 0.89
N ARG A 87 -23.88 -24.08 -0.45
CA ARG A 87 -24.74 -24.89 -1.31
C ARG A 87 -24.36 -26.37 -1.23
N ARG A 88 -23.07 -26.68 -1.37
CA ARG A 88 -22.56 -28.05 -1.33
C ARG A 88 -22.80 -28.72 0.02
N ALA A 89 -22.63 -28.00 1.12
CA ALA A 89 -22.93 -28.52 2.46
C ALA A 89 -24.43 -28.89 2.61
N ARG A 90 -25.34 -28.12 2.00
CA ARG A 90 -26.78 -28.44 2.02
C ARG A 90 -27.09 -29.69 1.18
N GLU A 91 -26.45 -29.82 0.02
CA GLU A 91 -26.59 -31.01 -0.83
C GLU A 91 -26.07 -32.26 -0.12
N ASP A 92 -24.88 -32.20 0.50
CA ASP A 92 -24.30 -33.30 1.27
C ASP A 92 -25.19 -33.68 2.47
N LEU A 93 -25.79 -32.70 3.16
CA LEU A 93 -26.74 -32.94 4.25
C LEU A 93 -28.04 -33.58 3.75
N ALA A 94 -28.50 -33.23 2.54
CA ALA A 94 -29.69 -33.83 1.94
C ALA A 94 -29.46 -35.27 1.48
N VAL A 95 -28.25 -35.60 1.01
CA VAL A 95 -27.87 -36.98 0.62
C VAL A 95 -27.70 -37.91 1.83
N ARG A 96 -27.35 -37.35 3.00
CA ARG A 96 -27.15 -38.10 4.25
C ARG A 96 -28.43 -38.38 5.03
N ARG A 97 -29.58 -37.88 4.58
CA ARG A 97 -30.88 -37.98 5.25
C ARG A 97 -31.78 -38.97 4.51
#